data_AF-A0A3D2MUL2-F1
#
_entry.id   AF-A0A3D2MUL2-F1
#
_cell.length_a   1.000
_cell.length_b   1.000
_cell.length_c   1.000
_cell.angle_alpha   90.00
_cell.angle_beta   90.00
_cell.angle_gamma   90.00
#
_symmetry.space_group_name_H-M   'P 1'
#
loop_
_entity.id
_entity.type
_entity.pdbx_description
1 polymer ?
#
loop_
_entity_poly.entity_id
_entity_poly.type
_entity_poly.pdbx_seq_one_letter_code
_entity_poly.pdbx_strand_id
1 'polypeptide(L)'
;MEFSQFAQSRRSARGFLDKPVPRSVVDEILETAKWAPSSYNTQTWRVHAVTGDVLDKIRKGNTENTLAGKPHVRDFPYKEEYEGIHRQRQIDVAIQLFEAMGIERDDKEKRM
;
A
#
# COMPACT_ATOMS: atom_id res chain seq x y z
N MET A 1 15.66 19.21 5.70
CA MET A 1 14.37 18.94 6.35
C MET A 1 14.65 18.11 7.58
N GLU A 2 14.13 18.50 8.73
CA GLU A 2 14.27 17.71 9.96
C GLU A 2 13.47 16.41 9.87
N PHE A 3 13.90 15.36 10.57
CA PHE A 3 13.23 14.06 10.51
C PHE A 3 11.75 14.12 10.91
N SER A 4 11.40 14.96 11.90
CA SER A 4 10.03 15.15 12.34
C SER A 4 9.13 15.72 11.23
N GLN A 5 9.63 16.68 10.47
CA GLN A 5 8.93 17.28 9.34
C GLN A 5 8.75 16.26 8.21
N PHE A 6 9.80 15.49 7.89
CA PHE A 6 9.71 14.39 6.94
C PHE A 6 8.61 13.39 7.32
N ALA A 7 8.66 12.89 8.56
CA ALA A 7 7.73 11.89 9.07
C ALA A 7 6.26 12.36 9.03
N GLN A 8 6.02 13.63 9.37
CA GLN A 8 4.68 14.24 9.32
C GLN A 8 4.20 14.51 7.89
N SER A 9 5.13 14.81 6.97
CA SER A 9 4.78 15.07 5.56
C SER A 9 4.36 13.82 4.80
N ARG A 10 4.79 12.62 5.23
CA ARG A 10 4.49 11.36 4.56
C ARG A 10 2.99 11.05 4.62
N ARG A 11 2.39 10.80 3.46
CA ARG A 11 0.99 10.43 3.31
C ARG A 11 0.86 9.11 2.55
N SER A 12 -0.26 8.42 2.73
CA SER A 12 -0.60 7.26 1.91
C SER A 12 -1.24 7.75 0.61
N ALA A 13 -0.45 7.82 -0.46
CA ALA A 13 -0.92 8.19 -1.78
C ALA A 13 -1.77 7.08 -2.41
N ARG A 14 -2.86 7.44 -3.08
CA ARG A 14 -3.83 6.50 -3.71
C ARG A 14 -4.03 6.74 -5.21
N GLY A 15 -3.28 7.69 -5.77
CA GLY A 15 -3.14 7.92 -7.19
C GLY A 15 -1.69 8.29 -7.47
N PHE A 16 -1.15 7.77 -8.57
CA PHE A 16 0.23 7.98 -8.98
C PHE A 16 0.25 8.53 -10.40
N LEU A 17 1.23 9.36 -10.69
CA LEU A 17 1.49 9.80 -12.07
C LEU A 17 2.05 8.62 -12.88
N ASP A 18 1.84 8.66 -14.19
CA ASP A 18 2.53 7.78 -15.14
C ASP A 18 3.97 8.25 -15.38
N LYS A 19 4.72 8.39 -14.28
CA LYS A 19 6.11 8.82 -14.27
C LYS A 19 6.95 7.77 -13.55
N PRO A 20 7.82 7.04 -14.26
CA PRO A 20 8.66 6.03 -13.62
C PRO A 20 9.69 6.67 -12.69
N VAL A 21 10.01 5.96 -11.61
CA VAL A 21 11.11 6.31 -10.72
C VAL A 21 12.40 5.74 -11.32
N PRO A 22 13.49 6.53 -11.44
CA PRO A 22 14.76 6.01 -11.93
C PRO A 22 15.27 4.87 -11.06
N ARG A 23 15.87 3.85 -11.68
CA ARG A 23 16.38 2.68 -10.96
C ARG A 23 17.38 3.04 -9.86
N SER A 24 18.29 3.97 -10.11
CA SER A 24 19.27 4.43 -9.13
C SER A 24 18.64 4.95 -7.85
N VAL A 25 17.49 5.64 -7.94
CA VAL A 25 16.74 6.14 -6.77
C VAL A 25 16.13 4.98 -5.99
N VAL A 26 15.61 3.96 -6.68
CA VAL A 26 15.10 2.76 -6.01
C VAL A 26 16.23 2.03 -5.28
N ASP A 27 17.38 1.86 -5.93
CA ASP A 27 18.56 1.24 -5.32
C ASP A 27 19.02 2.01 -4.07
N GLU A 28 19.09 3.35 -4.14
CA GLU A 28 19.44 4.21 -2.99
C GLU A 28 18.46 4.07 -1.82
N ILE A 29 17.15 3.98 -2.10
CA ILE A 29 16.12 3.75 -1.08
C ILE A 29 16.34 2.41 -0.38
N LEU A 30 16.60 1.34 -1.13
CA LEU A 30 16.82 0.00 -0.59
C LEU A 30 18.12 -0.08 0.22
N GLU A 31 19.19 0.53 -0.29
CA GLU A 31 20.48 0.64 0.40
C GLU A 31 20.39 1.41 1.72
N THR A 32 19.48 2.39 1.81
CA THR A 32 19.19 3.11 3.05
C THR A 32 18.30 2.27 3.98
N ALA A 33 17.23 1.68 3.45
CA ALA A 33 16.22 0.95 4.24
C ALA A 33 16.78 -0.28 4.95
N LYS A 34 17.78 -0.96 4.38
CA LYS A 34 18.39 -2.17 4.98
C LYS A 34 19.10 -1.90 6.31
N TRP A 35 19.36 -0.64 6.67
CA TRP A 35 19.94 -0.29 7.97
C TRP A 35 18.93 -0.24 9.12
N ALA A 36 17.64 -0.50 8.85
CA ALA A 36 16.66 -0.67 9.91
C ALA A 36 17.11 -1.77 10.89
N PRO A 37 17.00 -1.56 12.22
CA PRO A 37 17.36 -2.59 13.18
C PRO A 37 16.40 -3.80 13.07
N SER A 38 16.91 -4.99 13.35
CA SER A 38 16.11 -6.23 13.46
C SER A 38 16.54 -7.03 14.68
N SER A 39 15.64 -7.89 15.18
CA SER A 39 15.96 -8.79 16.30
C SER A 39 17.15 -9.66 15.95
N TYR A 40 18.15 -9.68 16.85
CA TYR A 40 19.46 -10.32 16.64
C TYR A 40 20.18 -9.96 15.33
N ASN A 41 19.85 -8.79 14.75
CA ASN A 41 20.34 -8.34 13.45
C ASN A 41 20.15 -9.38 12.31
N THR A 42 19.06 -10.14 12.37
CA THR A 42 18.79 -11.23 11.42
C THR A 42 18.44 -10.77 10.01
N GLN A 43 18.00 -9.53 9.83
CA GLN A 43 17.76 -8.91 8.52
C GLN A 43 16.91 -9.78 7.58
N THR A 44 15.84 -10.38 8.11
CA THR A 44 15.04 -11.41 7.42
C THR A 44 14.19 -10.89 6.26
N TRP A 45 14.23 -9.59 5.98
CA TRP A 45 13.47 -8.99 4.89
C TRP A 45 13.95 -9.52 3.53
N ARG A 46 12.98 -9.80 2.65
CA ARG A 46 13.20 -10.06 1.23
C ARG A 46 12.42 -9.00 0.46
N VAL A 47 13.13 -8.19 -0.32
CA VAL A 47 12.53 -7.10 -1.08
C VAL A 47 12.56 -7.43 -2.57
N HIS A 48 11.39 -7.41 -3.20
CA HIS A 48 11.23 -7.56 -4.64
C HIS A 48 10.73 -6.24 -5.22
N ALA A 49 11.62 -5.50 -5.90
CA ALA A 49 11.22 -4.32 -6.67
C ALA A 49 10.85 -4.76 -8.09
N VAL A 50 9.61 -4.48 -8.51
CA VAL A 50 9.07 -4.88 -9.81
C VAL A 50 8.63 -3.66 -10.62
N THR A 51 8.87 -3.69 -11.93
CA THR A 51 8.49 -2.63 -12.89
C THR A 51 8.11 -3.25 -14.24
N GLY A 52 7.54 -2.44 -15.14
CA GLY A 52 7.13 -2.84 -16.49
C GLY A 52 6.16 -4.03 -16.48
N ASP A 53 6.31 -4.91 -17.48
CA ASP A 53 5.41 -6.04 -17.74
C ASP A 53 5.15 -6.95 -16.53
N VAL A 54 6.15 -7.12 -15.64
CA VAL A 54 5.99 -7.94 -14.43
C VAL A 54 5.01 -7.28 -13.46
N LEU A 55 5.15 -5.98 -13.25
CA LEU A 55 4.24 -5.21 -12.41
C LEU A 55 2.83 -5.18 -13.01
N ASP A 56 2.71 -5.07 -14.33
CA ASP A 56 1.41 -5.07 -15.00
C ASP A 56 0.69 -6.42 -14.92
N LYS A 57 1.43 -7.53 -15.00
CA LYS A 57 0.89 -8.87 -14.74
C LYS A 57 0.38 -9.01 -13.31
N ILE A 58 1.13 -8.49 -12.33
CA ILE A 58 0.70 -8.50 -10.92
C ILE A 58 -0.58 -7.67 -10.72
N ARG A 59 -0.64 -6.46 -11.29
CA ARG A 59 -1.83 -5.60 -11.24
C ARG A 59 -3.05 -6.30 -11.83
N LYS A 60 -2.92 -6.81 -13.05
CA LYS A 60 -3.99 -7.53 -13.75
C LYS A 60 -4.49 -8.73 -12.94
N GLY A 61 -3.58 -9.59 -12.47
CA GLY A 61 -3.96 -10.78 -11.69
C GLY A 61 -4.66 -10.42 -10.38
N ASN A 62 -4.22 -9.36 -9.69
CA ASN A 62 -4.87 -8.89 -8.47
C ASN A 62 -6.30 -8.38 -8.75
N THR A 63 -6.49 -7.56 -9.79
CA THR A 63 -7.81 -7.05 -10.18
C THR A 63 -8.75 -8.20 -10.58
N GLU A 64 -8.30 -9.13 -11.42
CA GLU A 64 -9.10 -10.27 -11.85
C GLU A 64 -9.52 -11.16 -10.68
N ASN A 65 -8.61 -11.44 -9.75
CA ASN A 65 -8.91 -12.25 -8.57
C ASN A 65 -9.93 -11.57 -7.65
N THR A 66 -9.81 -10.25 -7.43
CA THR A 66 -10.76 -9.47 -6.64
C THR A 66 -12.15 -9.48 -7.28
N LEU A 67 -12.25 -9.21 -8.58
CA LEU A 67 -13.52 -9.23 -9.31
C LEU A 67 -14.16 -10.62 -9.35
N ALA A 68 -13.35 -11.68 -9.37
CA ALA A 68 -13.80 -13.06 -9.27
C ALA A 68 -14.20 -13.49 -7.84
N GLY A 69 -14.14 -12.58 -6.86
CA GLY A 69 -14.50 -12.87 -5.47
C GLY A 69 -13.56 -13.85 -4.77
N LYS A 70 -12.32 -14.02 -5.26
CA LYS A 70 -11.36 -14.91 -4.60
C LYS A 70 -11.00 -14.34 -3.22
N PRO A 71 -11.07 -15.16 -2.15
CA PRO A 71 -10.74 -14.69 -0.82
C PRO A 71 -9.28 -14.27 -0.75
N HIS A 72 -9.01 -13.19 -0.01
CA HIS A 72 -7.63 -12.77 0.25
C HIS A 72 -6.91 -13.83 1.09
N VAL A 73 -5.85 -14.40 0.55
CA VAL A 73 -4.94 -15.28 1.29
C VAL A 73 -3.78 -14.42 1.81
N ARG A 74 -3.57 -14.45 3.13
CA ARG A 74 -2.50 -13.70 3.79
C ARG A 74 -1.43 -14.67 4.26
N ASP A 75 -0.17 -14.25 4.19
CA ASP A 75 0.95 -15.02 4.72
C ASP A 75 0.89 -15.18 6.25
N PHE A 76 0.16 -14.29 6.92
CA PHE A 76 -0.09 -14.34 8.35
C PHE A 76 -1.58 -14.14 8.66
N PRO A 77 -2.17 -14.91 9.58
CA PRO A 77 -3.54 -14.72 9.99
C PRO A 77 -3.71 -13.37 10.70
N TYR A 78 -4.86 -12.73 10.52
CA TYR A 78 -5.26 -11.67 11.45
C TYR A 78 -5.39 -12.27 12.84
N LYS A 79 -4.83 -11.60 13.85
CA LYS A 79 -5.09 -11.96 15.24
C LYS A 79 -6.47 -11.47 15.69
N GLU A 80 -6.88 -10.25 15.31
CA GLU A 80 -8.13 -9.61 15.75
C GLU A 80 -8.64 -8.60 14.69
N GLU A 81 -9.95 -8.34 14.68
CA GLU A 81 -10.54 -7.26 13.87
C GLU A 81 -10.23 -5.88 14.49
N TYR A 82 -10.28 -4.82 13.67
CA TYR A 82 -10.20 -3.46 14.21
C TYR A 82 -11.50 -3.10 14.91
N GLU A 83 -11.41 -2.62 16.15
CA GLU A 83 -12.56 -2.17 16.95
C GLU A 83 -12.46 -0.68 17.34
N GLY A 84 -13.57 -0.13 17.84
CA GLY A 84 -13.65 1.23 18.37
C GLY A 84 -13.09 2.30 17.44
N ILE A 85 -12.20 3.15 17.97
CA ILE A 85 -11.60 4.26 17.22
C ILE A 85 -10.77 3.79 16.01
N HIS A 86 -10.20 2.59 16.06
CA HIS A 86 -9.41 2.06 14.94
C HIS A 86 -10.31 1.66 13.76
N ARG A 87 -11.48 1.06 14.05
CA ARG A 87 -12.50 0.80 13.04
C ARG A 87 -13.04 2.09 12.44
N GLN A 88 -13.34 3.08 13.29
CA GLN A 88 -13.83 4.38 12.83
C GLN A 88 -12.85 5.05 11.86
N ARG A 89 -11.55 5.09 12.21
CA ARG A 89 -10.51 5.62 11.33
C ARG A 89 -10.43 4.90 9.98
N GLN A 90 -10.62 3.58 9.95
CA GLN A 90 -10.64 2.82 8.70
C GLN A 90 -11.82 3.25 7.81
N ILE A 91 -13.00 3.44 8.41
CA ILE A 91 -14.21 3.90 7.71
C ILE A 91 -14.03 5.32 7.19
N ASP A 92 -13.57 6.25 8.03
CA ASP A 92 -13.39 7.66 7.68
C ASP A 92 -12.43 7.81 6.49
N VAL A 93 -11.34 7.04 6.49
CA VAL A 93 -10.36 7.03 5.41
C VAL A 93 -10.95 6.50 4.10
N ALA A 94 -11.84 5.51 4.15
CA ALA A 94 -12.52 5.00 2.97
C ALA A 94 -13.52 6.03 2.40
N ILE A 95 -14.26 6.72 3.28
CA ILE A 95 -15.18 7.80 2.88
C ILE A 95 -14.40 8.92 2.16
N GLN A 96 -13.34 9.44 2.80
CA GLN A 96 -12.51 10.50 2.23
C GLN A 96 -11.88 10.10 0.89
N LEU A 97 -11.50 8.83 0.73
CA LEU A 97 -10.99 8.32 -0.53
C LEU A 97 -12.03 8.39 -1.64
N PHE A 98 -13.22 7.81 -1.42
CA PHE A 98 -14.25 7.79 -2.44
C PHE A 98 -14.78 9.20 -2.76
N GLU A 99 -14.90 10.08 -1.77
CA GLU A 99 -15.21 11.49 -1.98
C GLU A 99 -14.18 12.18 -2.88
N ALA A 100 -12.89 11.99 -2.62
CA ALA A 100 -11.82 12.56 -3.45
C ALA A 100 -11.80 12.01 -4.89
N MET A 101 -12.35 10.82 -5.10
CA MET A 101 -12.52 10.21 -6.42
C MET A 101 -13.84 10.60 -7.11
N GLY A 102 -14.72 11.36 -6.44
CA GLY A 102 -16.05 11.70 -6.95
C GLY A 102 -17.02 10.50 -7.00
N ILE A 103 -16.82 9.49 -6.14
CA ILE A 103 -17.61 8.27 -6.11
C ILE A 103 -18.61 8.32 -4.94
N GLU A 104 -19.90 8.42 -5.28
CA GLU A 104 -21.00 8.52 -4.31
C GLU A 104 -21.16 7.29 -3.43
N ARG A 105 -21.88 7.46 -2.30
CA ARG A 105 -22.02 6.40 -1.29
C ARG A 105 -22.58 5.11 -1.84
N ASP A 106 -23.57 5.26 -2.70
CA ASP A 106 -24.44 4.20 -3.18
C ASP A 106 -24.00 3.66 -4.55
N ASP A 107 -22.96 4.23 -5.17
CA ASP A 107 -22.34 3.73 -6.39
C ASP A 107 -21.48 2.50 -6.07
N LYS A 108 -22.17 1.39 -5.77
CA LYS A 108 -21.54 0.11 -5.38
C LYS A 108 -20.60 -0.42 -6.45
N GLU A 109 -20.90 -0.18 -7.73
CA GLU A 109 -20.07 -0.65 -8.84
C GLU A 109 -18.71 0.04 -8.84
N LYS A 110 -18.66 1.36 -8.66
CA LYS A 110 -17.38 2.09 -8.59
C LYS A 110 -16.64 1.96 -7.26
N ARG A 111 -17.28 1.38 -6.23
CA ARG A 111 -16.69 1.15 -4.90
C ARG A 111 -16.14 -0.26 -4.68
N MET A 112 -16.32 -1.13 -5.67
CA MET A 112 -15.78 -2.49 -5.71
C MET A 112 -14.35 -2.52 -6.25
#